data_AF-A0A4S4NGB9-F1
#
_entry.id   AF-A0A4S4NGB9-F1
#
_cell.length_a   1.000
_cell.length_b   1.000
_cell.length_c   1.000
_cell.angle_alpha   90.00
_cell.angle_beta   90.00
_cell.angle_gamma   90.00
#
_symmetry.space_group_name_H-M   'P 1'
#
loop_
_entity.id
_entity.type
_entity.pdbx_description
1 polymer ?
#
loop_
_entity_poly.entity_id
_entity_poly.type
_entity_poly.pdbx_seq_one_letter_code
_entity_poly.pdbx_strand_id
1 'polypeptide(L)'
;MKLVPPPSASRSWARSTPALPHPNYIRCDNGPEFIRHNVRQWADDRAVELRHIQPRRPSQNGHIERLNKPLRLECMNQNRFASLEGLNEQIQDGSVI
;
A
#
# COMPACT_ATOMS: atom_id res chain seq x y z
N MET A 1 2.47 -6.59 -10.66
CA MET A 1 1.70 -5.57 -9.91
C MET A 1 2.69 -4.50 -9.49
N LYS A 2 2.55 -3.26 -9.99
CA LYS A 2 3.44 -2.14 -9.61
C LYS A 2 2.77 -1.42 -8.43
N LEU A 3 3.46 -1.36 -7.31
CA LEU A 3 3.00 -0.66 -6.11
C LEU A 3 2.96 0.83 -6.42
N VAL A 4 1.79 1.44 -6.27
CA VAL A 4 1.62 2.89 -6.24
C VAL A 4 1.53 3.28 -4.77
N PRO A 5 2.33 4.26 -4.30
CA PRO A 5 2.40 4.54 -2.86
C PRO A 5 1.06 5.08 -2.33
N PRO A 6 0.65 4.68 -1.11
CA PRO A 6 -0.57 5.18 -0.50
C PRO A 6 -0.47 6.68 -0.18
N PRO A 7 -1.60 7.38 0.00
CA PRO A 7 -1.66 8.83 0.21
C PRO A 7 -0.90 9.37 1.43
N SER A 8 -0.43 8.49 2.33
CA SER A 8 0.28 8.83 3.56
C SER A 8 1.81 8.66 3.50
N ALA A 9 2.38 8.29 2.35
CA ALA A 9 3.83 8.16 2.23
C ALA A 9 4.52 9.52 2.44
N SER A 10 5.56 9.54 3.28
CA SER A 10 6.28 10.76 3.67
C SER A 10 6.93 11.48 2.47
N ARG A 11 7.08 12.81 2.57
CA ARG A 11 7.63 13.70 1.52
C ARG A 11 8.99 13.28 0.94
N SER A 12 9.73 12.40 1.62
CA SER A 12 11.04 11.91 1.16
C SER A 12 10.93 10.93 -0.02
N TRP A 13 9.85 10.15 -0.13
CA TRP A 13 9.68 9.13 -1.18
C TRP A 13 9.38 9.71 -2.57
N ALA A 14 8.90 10.95 -2.63
CA ALA A 14 8.49 11.61 -3.86
C ALA A 14 9.65 12.15 -4.72
N ARG A 15 10.88 12.24 -4.19
CA ARG A 15 11.98 12.97 -4.85
C ARG A 15 12.88 12.16 -5.78
N SER A 16 12.89 10.83 -5.68
CA SER A 16 13.92 10.02 -6.37
C SER A 16 13.38 9.03 -7.40
N THR A 17 12.06 8.95 -7.58
CA THR A 17 11.45 8.04 -8.56
C THR A 17 11.01 8.85 -9.77
N PRO A 18 11.50 8.61 -11.01
CA PRO A 18 10.89 9.21 -12.20
C PRO A 18 9.40 8.87 -12.18
N ALA A 19 8.53 9.84 -12.49
CA ALA A 19 7.09 9.67 -12.43
C ALA A 19 6.67 8.42 -13.24
N LEU A 20 6.45 7.31 -12.54
CA LEU A 20 6.05 6.07 -13.17
C LEU A 20 4.61 6.27 -13.69
N PRO A 21 4.29 5.76 -14.88
CA PRO A 21 2.92 5.82 -15.37
C PRO A 21 1.99 5.11 -14.38
N HIS A 22 0.85 5.74 -14.09
CA HIS A 22 -0.17 5.17 -13.22
C HIS A 22 -0.89 4.02 -13.96
N PRO A 23 -1.32 2.97 -13.25
CA PRO A 23 -2.06 1.87 -13.86
C PRO A 23 -3.48 2.31 -14.24
N ASN A 24 -4.06 1.71 -15.28
CA ASN A 24 -5.44 1.98 -15.69
C ASN A 24 -6.46 1.59 -14.61
N TYR A 25 -6.15 0.57 -13.80
CA TYR A 25 -6.99 0.17 -12.67
C TYR A 25 -6.17 -0.48 -11.55
N ILE A 26 -6.69 -0.39 -10.32
CA ILE A 26 -6.17 -1.07 -9.14
C ILE A 26 -7.30 -1.94 -8.56
N ARG A 27 -6.99 -3.19 -8.25
CA ARG A 27 -7.92 -4.08 -7.55
C ARG A 27 -7.68 -4.01 -6.05
N CYS A 28 -8.73 -3.74 -5.28
CA CYS A 28 -8.72 -3.67 -3.83
C CYS A 28 -9.67 -4.71 -3.24
N ASP A 29 -9.45 -5.11 -1.99
CA ASP A 29 -10.48 -5.80 -1.23
C ASP A 29 -11.58 -4.82 -0.78
N ASN A 30 -12.51 -5.29 0.05
CA ASN A 30 -13.60 -4.46 0.60
C ASN A 30 -13.22 -3.86 1.97
N GLY A 31 -11.92 -3.72 2.26
CA GLY A 31 -11.44 -3.07 3.47
C GLY A 31 -11.89 -1.60 3.55
N PRO A 32 -12.29 -1.12 4.73
CA PRO A 32 -12.75 0.26 4.90
C PRO A 32 -11.68 1.29 4.50
N GLU A 33 -10.40 0.95 4.57
CA GLU A 33 -9.26 1.75 4.13
C GLU A 33 -9.28 2.05 2.63
N PHE A 34 -9.78 1.13 1.80
CA PHE A 34 -9.86 1.29 0.34
C PHE A 34 -11.20 1.87 -0.13
N ILE A 35 -12.17 1.99 0.77
CA ILE A 35 -13.49 2.59 0.52
C ILE A 35 -13.49 4.09 0.90
N ARG A 36 -12.41 4.59 1.54
CA ARG A 36 -12.33 5.97 2.00
C ARG A 36 -12.30 6.99 0.85
N HIS A 37 -12.90 8.15 1.10
CA HIS A 37 -13.00 9.25 0.13
C HIS A 37 -11.65 9.72 -0.40
N ASN A 38 -10.62 9.79 0.44
CA ASN A 38 -9.27 10.22 0.04
C ASN A 38 -8.63 9.28 -0.99
N VAL A 39 -8.83 7.97 -0.86
CA VAL A 39 -8.32 6.98 -1.82
C VAL A 39 -9.05 7.10 -3.16
N ARG A 40 -10.37 7.31 -3.10
CA ARG A 40 -11.18 7.55 -4.29
C ARG A 40 -10.77 8.82 -5.02
N GLN A 41 -10.64 9.93 -4.30
CA GLN A 41 -10.19 11.20 -4.86
C GLN A 41 -8.82 11.07 -5.53
N TRP A 42 -7.86 10.42 -4.87
CA TRP A 42 -6.53 10.19 -5.45
C TRP A 42 -6.59 9.40 -6.76
N ALA A 43 -7.49 8.41 -6.85
CA ALA A 43 -7.65 7.58 -8.03
C ALA A 43 -8.33 8.34 -9.17
N ASP A 44 -9.37 9.12 -8.85
CA ASP A 44 -10.08 10.00 -9.78
C ASP A 44 -9.12 11.06 -10.39
N ASP A 45 -8.29 11.71 -9.56
CA ASP A 45 -7.28 12.70 -9.99
C ASP A 45 -6.25 12.13 -10.99
N ARG A 46 -6.05 10.80 -10.97
CA ARG A 46 -5.05 10.10 -11.79
C ARG A 46 -5.65 9.25 -12.89
N ALA A 47 -6.97 9.32 -13.08
CA ALA A 47 -7.71 8.47 -14.01
C ALA A 47 -7.45 6.96 -13.78
N VAL A 48 -7.33 6.55 -12.52
CA VAL A 48 -7.14 5.15 -12.10
C VAL A 48 -8.48 4.59 -11.63
N GLU A 49 -8.93 3.49 -12.23
CA GLU A 49 -10.17 2.82 -11.79
C GLU A 49 -9.93 1.95 -10.54
N LEU A 50 -10.70 2.16 -9.47
CA LEU A 50 -10.69 1.28 -8.29
C LEU A 50 -11.71 0.15 -8.47
N ARG A 51 -11.23 -1.10 -8.53
CA ARG A 51 -12.05 -2.31 -8.65
C ARG A 51 -12.05 -3.08 -7.34
N HIS A 52 -13.19 -3.15 -6.67
CA HIS A 52 -13.31 -3.98 -5.48
C HIS A 52 -13.57 -5.45 -5.81
N ILE A 53 -13.11 -6.36 -4.95
CA ILE A 53 -13.47 -7.77 -5.05
C ILE A 53 -14.98 -7.96 -4.86
N GLN A 54 -15.53 -8.93 -5.58
CA GLN A 54 -16.93 -9.29 -5.42
C GLN A 54 -17.16 -9.86 -4.01
N PRO A 55 -18.29 -9.53 -3.37
CA PRO A 55 -18.67 -10.14 -2.09
C PRO A 55 -18.62 -11.66 -2.18
N ARG A 56 -18.06 -12.30 -1.15
CA ARG A 56 -17.90 -13.76 -1.06
C ARG A 56 -16.99 -14.39 -2.12
N ARG A 57 -16.12 -13.61 -2.78
CA ARG A 57 -15.08 -14.12 -3.70
C ARG A 57 -13.66 -13.75 -3.26
N PRO A 58 -13.18 -14.28 -2.11
CA PRO A 58 -11.83 -13.97 -1.60
C PRO A 58 -10.70 -14.40 -2.54
N SER A 59 -10.94 -15.40 -3.40
CA SER A 59 -9.97 -15.84 -4.40
C SER A 59 -9.53 -14.74 -5.38
N GLN A 60 -10.36 -13.71 -5.59
CA GLN A 60 -9.99 -12.54 -6.42
C GLN A 60 -8.86 -11.69 -5.80
N ASN A 61 -8.63 -11.85 -4.49
CA ASN A 61 -7.55 -11.22 -3.72
C ASN A 61 -6.31 -12.13 -3.56
N GLY A 62 -6.36 -13.37 -4.05
CA GLY A 62 -5.35 -14.39 -3.73
C GLY A 62 -3.93 -14.01 -4.13
N HIS A 63 -3.76 -13.22 -5.20
CA HIS A 63 -2.44 -12.77 -5.65
C HIS A 63 -1.77 -11.83 -4.64
N ILE A 64 -2.51 -10.82 -4.14
CA ILE A 64 -1.97 -9.85 -3.19
C ILE A 64 -1.78 -10.49 -1.82
N GLU A 65 -2.68 -11.39 -1.41
CA GLU A 65 -2.51 -12.15 -0.16
C GLU A 65 -1.27 -13.06 -0.21
N ARG A 66 -1.03 -13.72 -1.35
CA ARG A 66 0.18 -14.53 -1.54
C ARG A 66 1.45 -13.68 -1.52
N LEU A 67 1.40 -12.45 -2.04
CA LEU A 67 2.53 -11.51 -1.99
C LEU A 67 2.77 -10.98 -0.57
N ASN A 68 1.71 -10.67 0.16
CA ASN A 68 1.80 -10.08 1.50
C ASN A 68 2.39 -11.05 2.53
N LYS A 69 2.21 -12.37 2.35
CA LYS A 69 2.77 -13.40 3.24
C LYS A 69 4.30 -13.36 3.35
N PRO A 70 5.08 -13.53 2.26
CA PRO A 70 6.54 -13.43 2.32
C PRO A 70 6.99 -12.02 2.66
N LEU A 71 6.32 -10.96 2.18
CA LEU A 71 6.67 -9.59 2.55
C LEU A 71 6.60 -9.37 4.07
N ARG A 72 5.55 -9.86 4.72
CA ARG A 72 5.44 -9.77 6.18
C ARG A 72 6.54 -10.56 6.88
N LEU A 73 6.86 -11.75 6.39
CA LEU A 73 7.86 -12.61 7.01
C LEU A 73 9.29 -12.06 6.84
N GLU A 74 9.66 -11.73 5.61
CA GLU A 74 11.02 -11.37 5.20
C GLU A 74 11.34 -9.89 5.34
N CYS A 75 10.35 -9.04 5.60
CA CYS A 75 10.59 -7.60 5.64
C CYS A 75 10.04 -7.03 6.97
N MET A 76 8.78 -7.31 7.31
CA MET A 76 8.15 -6.69 8.49
C MET A 76 8.46 -7.40 9.81
N ASN A 77 8.59 -8.74 9.81
CA ASN A 77 8.82 -9.54 11.01
C ASN A 77 10.31 -9.63 11.42
N GLN A 78 11.22 -9.07 10.63
CA GLN A 78 12.65 -9.10 10.92
C GLN A 78 13.04 -8.19 12.09
N ASN A 79 12.22 -7.19 12.40
CA ASN A 79 12.51 -6.20 13.43
C ASN A 79 11.55 -6.36 14.61
N ARG A 80 12.09 -6.62 15.80
CA ARG A 80 11.35 -6.44 17.06
C ARG A 80 11.56 -5.03 17.57
N PHE A 81 10.50 -4.24 17.58
CA PHE A 81 10.53 -2.87 18.12
C PHE A 81 10.27 -2.89 19.62
N ALA A 82 11.08 -2.15 20.37
CA ALA A 82 10.96 -2.04 21.81
C ALA A 82 9.77 -1.16 22.25
N SER A 83 9.36 -0.20 21.40
CA SER A 83 8.22 0.69 21.64
C SER A 83 7.62 1.19 20.32
N LEU A 84 6.36 1.64 20.38
CA LEU A 84 5.68 2.25 19.23
C LEU A 84 6.31 3.57 18.80
N GLU A 85 6.85 4.33 19.76
CA GLU A 85 7.55 5.60 19.51
C GLU A 85 8.84 5.36 18.72
N GLY A 86 9.68 4.40 19.15
CA GLY A 86 10.91 4.05 18.43
C GLY A 86 10.62 3.46 17.05
N LEU A 87 9.54 2.70 16.89
CA LEU A 87 9.08 2.26 15.56
C LEU A 87 8.74 3.45 14.66
N ASN A 88 7.99 4.43 15.17
CA ASN A 88 7.56 5.58 14.39
C ASN A 88 8.76 6.45 13.95
N GLU A 89 9.75 6.64 14.82
CA GLU A 89 11.00 7.33 14.47
C GLU A 89 11.77 6.57 13.37
N GLN A 90 11.94 5.27 13.52
CA GLN A 90 12.68 4.46 12.53
C GLN A 90 11.96 4.37 11.17
N ILE A 91 10.61 4.38 11.14
CA ILE A 91 9.83 4.46 9.89
C ILE A 91 10.03 5.81 9.21
N GLN A 92 10.04 6.91 9.98
CA GLN A 92 10.18 8.25 9.42
C GLN A 92 11.59 8.50 8.87
N ASP A 93 12.61 7.91 9.48
CA ASP A 93 14.00 7.93 9.06
C ASP A 93 14.30 6.98 7.87
N GLY A 94 13.41 6.00 7.61
CA GLY A 94 13.62 4.98 6.57
C GLY A 94 14.60 3.88 6.99
N SER A 95 14.88 3.77 8.29
CA SER A 95 15.73 2.73 8.89
C SER A 95 14.99 1.38 9.05
N VAL A 96 13.66 1.37 8.90
CA VAL A 96 12.84 0.15 8.75
C VAL A 96 12.49 -0.03 7.28
N ILE A 97 13.40 -0.69 6.55
CA ILE A 97 13.27 -1.15 5.15
C ILE A 97 13.41 -0.06 4.09
#